data_AF-A0A3D3T477-F1
#
_entry.id   AF-A0A3D3T477-F1
#
_cell.length_a   1.000
_cell.length_b   1.000
_cell.length_c   1.000
_cell.angle_alpha   90.00
_cell.angle_beta   90.00
_cell.angle_gamma   90.00
#
_symmetry.space_group_name_H-M   'P 1'
#
loop_
_entity.id
_entity.type
_entity.pdbx_description
1 polymer ?
#
loop_
_entity_poly.entity_id
_entity_poly.type
_entity_poly.pdbx_seq_one_letter_code
_entity_poly.pdbx_strand_id
1 'polypeptide(L)' 'MKIFEEIESEVQSYARVFPRVFTEARDEFLFDQDGKRYLDFLAGAG' A
#
# COMPACT_ATOMS: atom_id res chain seq x y z
N MET A 1 10.56 -6.00 -5.44
CA MET A 1 9.24 -6.16 -6.09
C MET A 1 9.02 -7.55 -6.68
N LYS A 2 10.06 -8.18 -7.27
CA LYS A 2 9.99 -9.55 -7.81
C LYS A 2 9.25 -10.57 -6.93
N ILE A 3 9.43 -10.55 -5.61
CA ILE A 3 8.74 -11.49 -4.72
C ILE A 3 7.21 -11.33 -4.70
N PHE A 4 6.70 -10.09 -4.81
CA PHE A 4 5.25 -9.86 -4.87
C PHE A 4 4.69 -10.30 -6.23
N GLU A 5 5.42 -10.04 -7.31
CA GLU A 5 5.05 -10.47 -8.66
C GLU A 5 5.02 -12.00 -8.81
N GLU A 6 5.92 -12.72 -8.12
CA GLU A 6 6.03 -14.18 -8.25
C GLU A 6 5.15 -14.97 -7.28
N ILE A 7 4.79 -14.38 -6.13
CA ILE A 7 4.14 -15.11 -5.03
C ILE A 7 2.71 -14.62 -4.76
N GLU A 8 2.41 -13.35 -5.02
CA GLU A 8 1.09 -12.81 -4.69
C GLU A 8 0.02 -13.34 -5.64
N SER A 9 -1.12 -13.77 -5.09
CA SER A 9 -2.24 -14.29 -5.89
C SER A 9 -2.74 -13.25 -6.87
N GLU A 10 -3.10 -13.68 -8.09
CA GLU A 10 -3.69 -12.82 -9.11
C GLU A 10 -5.04 -12.20 -8.67
N VAL A 11 -5.68 -12.69 -7.61
CA VAL A 11 -6.90 -12.10 -7.03
C VAL A 11 -6.62 -10.78 -6.28
N GLN A 12 -5.34 -10.39 -6.10
CA GLN A 12 -4.97 -9.13 -5.46
C GLN A 12 -5.66 -7.91 -6.10
N SER A 13 -6.25 -7.06 -5.27
CA SER A 13 -7.01 -5.87 -5.70
C SER A 13 -6.36 -4.58 -5.23
N TYR A 14 -6.12 -4.40 -3.92
CA TYR A 14 -5.54 -3.18 -3.38
C TYR A 14 -4.10 -2.94 -3.84
N ALA A 15 -3.27 -3.98 -3.92
CA ALA A 15 -1.90 -3.87 -4.42
C ALA A 15 -1.83 -3.42 -5.89
N ARG A 16 -2.84 -3.76 -6.72
CA ARG A 16 -2.95 -3.26 -8.09
C ARG A 16 -3.39 -1.79 -8.15
N VAL A 17 -4.33 -1.39 -7.30
CA VAL A 17 -4.87 -0.03 -7.27
C VAL A 17 -3.86 0.94 -6.64
N PHE A 18 -3.11 0.49 -5.64
CA PHE A 18 -2.09 1.25 -4.92
C PHE A 18 -0.73 0.54 -4.99
N PRO A 19 -0.01 0.59 -6.14
CA PRO A 19 1.24 -0.15 -6.35
C PRO A 19 2.42 0.51 -5.64
N ARG A 20 2.38 0.53 -4.30
CA ARG A 20 3.37 1.14 -3.41
C ARG A 20 3.60 0.25 -2.20
N VAL A 21 4.79 0.37 -1.61
CA VAL A 21 5.13 -0.30 -0.36
C VAL A 21 5.12 0.75 0.74
N PHE A 22 4.17 0.61 1.67
CA PHE A 22 4.06 1.46 2.84
C PHE A 22 4.94 0.92 3.98
N THR A 23 5.57 1.82 4.74
CA THR A 23 6.48 1.48 5.84
C THR A 23 6.05 2.02 7.18
N GLU A 24 5.30 3.12 7.20
CA GLU A 24 4.79 3.73 8.43
C GLU A 24 3.34 4.17 8.23
N ALA A 25 2.55 4.09 9.30
CA ALA A 25 1.21 4.64 9.39
C ALA A 25 1.10 5.43 10.70
N ARG A 26 0.49 6.61 10.66
CA ARG A 26 0.23 7.44 11.84
C ARG A 26 -1.00 8.30 11.62
N ASP A 27 -1.97 8.18 12.52
CA ASP A 27 -3.28 8.84 12.44
C ASP A 27 -3.90 8.62 11.04
N GLU A 28 -4.29 9.68 10.34
CA GLU A 28 -4.85 9.62 8.98
C GLU A 28 -3.79 9.49 7.86
N PHE A 29 -2.51 9.29 8.18
CA PHE A 29 -1.43 9.28 7.20
C PHE A 29 -0.73 7.93 7.04
N LEU A 30 -0.41 7.59 5.79
CA LEU A 30 0.50 6.51 5.41
C LEU A 30 1.77 7.08 4.79
N PHE A 31 2.90 6.41 4.99
CA PHE A 31 4.20 6.78 4.46
C PHE A 31 4.78 5.61 3.66
N ASP A 32 5.22 5.88 2.44
CA ASP A 32 5.91 4.88 1.62
C ASP A 32 7.43 4.82 1.88
N GLN A 33 8.09 3.82 1.29
CA GLN A 33 9.53 3.61 1.39
C GLN A 33 10.37 4.80 0.91
N ASP A 34 9.83 5.64 0.03
CA ASP A 34 10.49 6.84 -0.48
C ASP A 34 10.25 8.05 0.45
N GLY A 35 9.54 7.85 1.56
CA GLY A 35 9.19 8.89 2.53
C GLY A 35 8.01 9.75 2.12
N LYS A 36 7.29 9.40 1.04
CA LYS A 36 6.13 10.17 0.60
C LYS A 36 4.95 9.87 1.52
N ARG A 37 4.29 10.95 1.94
CA ARG A 37 3.10 10.93 2.80
C ARG A 37 1.82 10.93 1.97
N TYR A 38 0.86 10.12 2.38
CA TYR A 38 -0.47 9.97 1.79
C TYR A 38 -1.52 10.17 2.87
N LEU A 39 -2.58 10.93 2.56
CA LEU A 39 -3.77 11.03 3.40
C LEU A 39 -4.66 9.82 3.09
N ASP A 40 -4.95 9.01 4.11
CA ASP A 40 -5.72 7.78 3.97
C ASP A 40 -7.22 8.04 4.05
N PHE A 41 -7.85 8.15 2.87
CA PHE A 41 -9.31 8.19 2.72
C PHE A 41 -9.96 6.82 2.63
N LEU A 42 -9.17 5.76 2.45
CA LEU A 42 -9.68 4.39 2.39
C LEU A 42 -9.96 3.88 3.80
N ALA A 43 -9.11 4.25 4.77
CA ALA A 43 -9.21 3.85 6.18
C ALA A 43 -9.37 2.32 6.35
N GLY A 44 -8.70 1.53 5.50
CA GLY A 44 -8.84 0.07 5.52
C GLY A 44 -10.18 -0.46 5.00
N ALA A 45 -10.89 0.31 4.17
CA ALA A 45 -12.25 0.07 3.67
C ALA A 45 -13.39 0.34 4.68
N GLY A 46 -13.15 1.28 5.61
CA GLY A 46 -14.14 1.79 6.56
C GLY A 46 -14.01 1.23 7.96
#